data_AF-A0AAJ4DU99-F1
#
_entry.id   AF-A0AAJ4DU99-F1
#
_cell.length_a   1.000
_cell.length_b   1.000
_cell.length_c   1.000
_cell.angle_alpha   90.00
_cell.angle_beta   90.00
_cell.angle_gamma   90.00
#
_symmetry.space_group_name_H-M   'P 1'
#
loop_
_entity.id
_entity.type
_entity.pdbx_description
1 polymer ?
#
loop_
_entity_poly.entity_id
_entity_poly.type
_entity_poly.pdbx_seq_one_letter_code
_entity_poly.pdbx_strand_id
1 'polypeptide(L)'
;MSDKSFWTKHSSKVATVLGIAGAVMVGVGIYFVIDYEHQQARQELLGVWEESNVATYAANTLHVAEEGIYWNEDLISTHFAFDGETLEFNLGSSEQRYHLDRLRGTLVHLNGNYKAKYLKQSPKTYALGHRARGR
;
A
#
# COMPACT_ATOMS: atom_id res chain seq x y z
N MET A 1 -41.64 34.52 36.68
CA MET A 1 -40.98 35.05 35.47
C MET A 1 -39.83 34.10 35.14
N SER A 2 -39.87 33.42 34.00
CA SER A 2 -38.84 32.44 33.62
C SER A 2 -37.67 33.16 32.97
N ASP A 3 -36.48 33.07 33.56
CA ASP A 3 -35.27 33.76 33.10
C ASP A 3 -34.75 33.16 31.78
N LYS A 4 -35.21 33.73 30.67
CA LYS A 4 -34.75 33.42 29.30
C LYS A 4 -33.26 33.70 29.09
N SER A 5 -32.65 34.52 29.95
CA SER A 5 -31.23 34.90 29.95
C SER A 5 -30.30 33.74 30.37
N PHE A 6 -30.76 32.87 31.29
CA PHE A 6 -29.96 31.74 31.76
C PHE A 6 -29.88 30.62 30.71
N TRP A 7 -31.00 30.33 30.05
CA TRP A 7 -31.09 29.31 28.99
C TRP A 7 -30.32 29.69 27.72
N THR A 8 -30.33 30.96 27.30
CA THR A 8 -29.62 31.43 26.10
C THR A 8 -28.09 31.39 26.25
N LYS A 9 -27.55 31.76 27.42
CA LYS A 9 -26.11 31.71 27.68
C LYS A 9 -25.56 30.28 27.79
N HIS A 10 -26.31 29.36 28.39
CA HIS A 10 -25.91 27.94 28.47
C HIS A 10 -26.09 27.23 27.12
N SER A 11 -27.19 27.50 26.40
CA SER A 11 -27.48 26.92 25.09
C SER A 11 -26.40 27.26 24.05
N SER A 12 -25.85 28.49 24.07
CA SER A 12 -24.77 28.87 23.15
C SER A 12 -23.48 28.09 23.41
N LYS A 13 -23.09 27.89 24.68
CA LYS A 13 -21.88 27.13 25.04
C LYS A 13 -22.01 25.65 24.67
N VAL A 14 -23.18 25.06 24.90
CA VAL A 14 -23.46 23.66 24.53
C VAL A 14 -23.42 23.48 23.01
N ALA A 15 -23.99 24.41 22.25
CA ALA A 15 -23.93 24.38 20.79
C ALA A 15 -22.48 24.47 20.27
N THR A 16 -21.63 25.31 20.86
CA THR A 16 -20.22 25.40 20.49
C THR A 16 -19.46 24.10 20.77
N VAL A 17 -19.67 23.49 21.95
CA VAL A 17 -19.00 22.22 22.31
C VAL A 17 -19.44 21.08 21.38
N LEU A 18 -20.74 20.98 21.07
CA LEU A 18 -21.25 19.99 20.12
C LEU A 18 -20.72 20.23 18.71
N GLY A 19 -20.59 21.50 18.29
CA GLY A 19 -19.98 21.85 17.00
C GLY A 19 -18.51 21.41 16.91
N ILE A 20 -17.72 21.67 17.96
CA ILE A 20 -16.31 21.23 18.04
C ILE A 20 -16.22 19.70 18.04
N ALA A 21 -17.04 19.03 18.86
CA ALA A 21 -17.05 17.57 18.93
C ALA A 21 -17.45 16.94 17.58
N GLY A 22 -18.41 17.54 16.88
CA GLY A 22 -18.78 17.14 15.52
C GLY A 22 -17.63 17.29 14.53
N ALA A 23 -16.93 18.42 14.54
CA ALA A 23 -15.77 18.65 13.67
C ALA A 23 -14.62 17.67 13.98
N VAL A 24 -14.37 17.37 15.25
CA VAL A 24 -13.38 16.37 15.66
C VAL A 24 -13.77 14.97 15.18
N MET A 25 -15.04 14.57 15.33
CA MET A 25 -15.50 13.27 14.83
C MET A 25 -15.35 13.15 13.31
N VAL A 26 -15.65 14.20 12.55
CA VAL A 26 -15.44 14.19 11.09
C VAL A 26 -13.95 14.04 10.76
N GLY A 27 -13.07 14.81 11.42
CA GLY A 27 -11.62 14.71 11.21
C GLY A 27 -11.07 13.31 11.51
N VAL A 28 -11.51 12.70 12.62
CA VAL A 28 -11.16 11.33 12.99
C VAL A 28 -11.67 10.33 11.96
N GLY A 29 -12.93 10.48 11.50
CA GLY A 29 -13.50 9.61 10.47
C GLY A 29 -12.71 9.65 9.16
N ILE A 30 -12.33 10.84 8.68
CA ILE A 30 -11.51 11.00 7.47
C ILE A 30 -10.14 10.32 7.65
N TYR A 31 -9.50 10.51 8.81
CA TYR A 31 -8.22 9.89 9.10
C TYR A 31 -8.29 8.35 9.02
N PHE A 32 -9.31 7.73 9.62
CA PHE A 32 -9.49 6.28 9.55
C PHE A 32 -9.73 5.76 8.12
N VAL A 33 -10.47 6.50 7.29
CA VAL A 33 -10.69 6.11 5.89
C VAL A 33 -9.39 6.13 5.09
N ILE A 34 -8.57 7.17 5.27
CA ILE A 34 -7.28 7.29 4.59
C ILE A 34 -6.34 6.18 5.03
N ASP A 35 -6.24 5.92 6.34
CA ASP A 35 -5.40 4.85 6.87
C ASP A 35 -5.85 3.49 6.34
N TYR A 36 -7.16 3.22 6.33
CA TYR A 36 -7.71 1.98 5.78
C TYR A 36 -7.35 1.79 4.30
N GLU A 37 -7.53 2.80 3.46
CA GLU A 37 -7.18 2.74 2.03
C GLU A 37 -5.67 2.51 1.84
N HIS A 38 -4.83 3.18 2.62
CA HIS A 38 -3.38 3.01 2.55
C HIS A 38 -2.94 1.60 2.95
N GLN A 39 -3.55 1.02 4.00
CA GLN A 39 -3.30 -0.37 4.40
C GLN A 39 -3.77 -1.36 3.33
N GLN A 40 -4.94 -1.17 2.73
CA GLN A 40 -5.43 -2.02 1.63
C GLN A 40 -4.50 -1.98 0.42
N ALA A 41 -4.08 -0.78 0.00
CA ALA A 41 -3.14 -0.62 -1.11
C ALA A 41 -1.81 -1.32 -0.81
N ARG A 42 -1.31 -1.26 0.43
CA ARG A 42 -0.09 -1.96 0.84
C ARG A 42 -0.25 -3.48 0.73
N GLN A 43 -1.38 -4.03 1.14
CA GLN A 43 -1.66 -5.47 1.00
C GLN A 43 -1.77 -5.89 -0.47
N GLU A 44 -2.33 -5.05 -1.34
CA GLU A 44 -2.41 -5.30 -2.78
C GLU A 44 -1.05 -5.21 -3.49
N LEU A 45 -0.14 -4.37 -2.97
CA LEU A 45 1.24 -4.27 -3.47
C LEU A 45 2.04 -5.56 -3.20
N LEU A 46 1.82 -6.18 -2.04
CA LEU A 46 2.57 -7.36 -1.61
C LEU A 46 2.23 -8.58 -2.47
N GLY A 47 3.28 -9.27 -2.92
CA GLY A 47 3.17 -10.46 -3.76
C GLY A 47 4.06 -10.41 -4.99
N VAL A 48 3.79 -11.33 -5.91
CA VAL A 48 4.62 -11.55 -7.10
C VAL A 48 3.99 -10.86 -8.31
N TRP A 49 4.81 -10.08 -9.00
CA TRP A 49 4.46 -9.32 -10.20
C TRP A 49 5.24 -9.89 -11.38
N GLU A 50 4.54 -10.41 -12.37
CA GLU A 50 5.15 -10.98 -13.58
C GLU A 50 5.19 -9.93 -14.68
N GLU A 51 6.34 -9.76 -15.31
CA GLU A 51 6.52 -8.87 -16.44
C GLU A 51 5.54 -9.20 -17.58
N SER A 52 4.86 -8.17 -18.05
CA SER A 52 3.84 -8.28 -19.08
C SER A 52 4.41 -7.97 -20.47
N ASN A 53 3.75 -8.48 -21.51
CA ASN A 53 4.15 -8.34 -22.92
C ASN A 53 5.45 -9.08 -23.29
N VAL A 54 5.87 -10.04 -22.46
CA VAL A 54 6.96 -10.97 -22.75
C VAL A 54 6.42 -12.40 -22.61
N ALA A 55 7.03 -13.37 -23.30
CA ALA A 55 6.66 -14.77 -23.13
C ALA A 55 6.98 -15.23 -21.69
N THR A 56 6.07 -16.00 -21.08
CA THR A 56 6.15 -16.40 -19.66
C THR A 56 7.50 -17.00 -19.24
N TYR A 57 8.14 -17.78 -20.12
CA TYR A 57 9.44 -18.40 -19.84
C TYR A 57 10.63 -17.41 -19.80
N ALA A 58 10.44 -16.18 -20.26
CA ALA A 58 11.43 -15.12 -20.30
C ALA A 58 10.98 -13.87 -19.52
N ALA A 59 9.81 -13.93 -18.88
CA ALA A 59 9.27 -12.82 -18.10
C ALA A 59 10.01 -12.70 -16.77
N ASN A 60 10.45 -11.49 -16.45
CA ASN A 60 11.03 -11.23 -15.13
C ASN A 60 9.92 -11.18 -14.06
N THR A 61 10.23 -11.62 -12.85
CA THR A 61 9.33 -11.53 -11.70
C THR A 61 9.86 -10.56 -10.67
N LEU A 62 9.07 -9.55 -10.32
CA LEU A 62 9.31 -8.67 -9.19
C LEU A 62 8.47 -9.17 -8.01
N HIS A 63 9.10 -9.56 -6.91
CA HIS A 63 8.39 -9.95 -5.70
C HIS A 63 8.58 -8.88 -4.63
N VAL A 64 7.47 -8.27 -4.21
CA VAL A 64 7.43 -7.28 -3.14
C VAL A 64 6.97 -7.98 -1.87
N ALA A 65 7.87 -8.12 -0.91
CA ALA A 65 7.62 -8.75 0.39
C ALA A 65 7.83 -7.73 1.51
N GLU A 66 7.46 -8.07 2.74
CA GLU A 66 7.69 -7.18 3.89
C GLU A 66 9.19 -7.00 4.19
N GLU A 67 10.00 -8.03 3.90
CA GLU A 67 11.44 -8.05 4.12
C GLU A 67 12.22 -7.27 3.07
N GLY A 68 11.61 -7.01 1.91
CA GLY A 68 12.27 -6.32 0.81
C GLY A 68 11.71 -6.67 -0.56
N ILE A 69 12.48 -6.29 -1.57
CA ILE A 69 12.16 -6.44 -2.99
C ILE A 69 13.11 -7.44 -3.60
N TYR A 70 12.53 -8.42 -4.29
CA TYR A 70 13.25 -9.45 -5.00
C TYR A 70 13.00 -9.31 -6.50
N TRP A 71 14.04 -9.52 -7.29
CA TRP A 71 13.99 -9.58 -8.74
C TRP A 71 14.47 -10.95 -9.19
N ASN A 72 13.62 -11.72 -9.87
CA ASN A 72 13.92 -13.10 -10.26
C ASN A 72 14.51 -13.93 -9.10
N GLU A 73 13.87 -13.87 -7.93
CA GLU A 73 14.27 -14.54 -6.68
C GLU A 73 15.50 -13.94 -5.95
N ASP A 74 16.25 -13.04 -6.58
CA ASP A 74 17.37 -12.36 -5.93
C ASP A 74 16.91 -11.14 -5.13
N LEU A 75 17.32 -11.04 -3.86
CA LEU A 75 17.05 -9.85 -3.04
C LEU A 75 17.84 -8.65 -3.58
N ILE A 76 17.13 -7.67 -4.14
CA ILE A 76 17.74 -6.48 -4.73
C ILE A 76 17.69 -5.25 -3.83
N SER A 77 16.76 -5.20 -2.88
CA SER A 77 16.65 -4.09 -1.93
C SER A 77 15.95 -4.52 -0.65
N THR A 78 16.49 -4.18 0.52
CA THR A 78 15.86 -4.41 1.83
C THR A 78 15.00 -3.24 2.29
N HIS A 79 15.06 -2.11 1.58
CA HIS A 79 14.39 -0.88 1.97
C HIS A 79 13.61 -0.31 0.80
N PHE A 80 12.31 -0.14 1.00
CA PHE A 80 11.43 0.50 0.04
C PHE A 80 10.43 1.40 0.78
N ALA A 81 9.94 2.40 0.07
CA ALA A 81 8.85 3.26 0.50
C ALA A 81 7.62 3.01 -0.38
N PHE A 82 6.44 3.11 0.22
CA PHE A 82 5.17 3.04 -0.50
C PHE A 82 4.21 4.05 0.10
N ASP A 83 3.67 4.94 -0.73
CA ASP A 83 2.75 6.00 -0.32
C ASP A 83 1.26 5.63 -0.48
N GLY A 84 0.95 4.42 -0.95
CA GLY A 84 -0.40 3.97 -1.29
C GLY A 84 -0.63 3.87 -2.80
N GLU A 85 0.26 4.46 -3.60
CA GLU A 85 0.15 4.52 -5.06
C GLU A 85 1.48 4.23 -5.74
N THR A 86 2.59 4.72 -5.19
CA THR A 86 3.94 4.62 -5.76
C THR A 86 4.86 3.83 -4.84
N LEU A 87 5.44 2.76 -5.38
CA LEU A 87 6.53 1.99 -4.79
C LEU A 87 7.86 2.60 -5.22
N GLU A 88 8.71 2.88 -4.25
CA GLU A 88 10.03 3.49 -4.46
C GLU A 88 11.12 2.70 -3.73
N PHE A 89 12.21 2.40 -4.42
CA PHE A 89 13.36 1.71 -3.84
C PHE A 89 14.64 2.01 -4.60
N ASN A 90 15.78 1.79 -3.94
CA ASN A 90 17.08 1.93 -4.60
C ASN A 90 17.58 0.58 -5.12
N LEU A 91 18.01 0.56 -6.37
CA LEU A 91 18.75 -0.52 -6.99
C LEU A 91 20.18 -0.02 -7.28
N GLY A 92 21.11 -0.38 -6.40
CA GLY A 92 22.46 0.19 -6.43
C GLY A 92 22.42 1.71 -6.24
N SER A 93 22.87 2.47 -7.24
CA SER A 93 22.84 3.94 -7.25
C SER A 93 21.62 4.55 -7.96
N SER A 94 20.70 3.72 -8.46
CA SER A 94 19.54 4.18 -9.22
C SER A 94 18.25 4.03 -8.42
N GLU A 95 17.53 5.12 -8.24
CA GLU A 95 16.18 5.11 -7.69
C GLU A 95 15.20 4.49 -8.71
N GLN A 96 14.41 3.55 -8.25
CA GLN A 96 13.37 2.89 -9.03
C GLN A 96 12.01 3.32 -8.48
N ARG A 97 11.09 3.68 -9.38
CA ARG A 97 9.75 4.15 -9.02
C ARG A 97 8.70 3.45 -9.86
N TYR A 98 7.73 2.85 -9.19
CA TYR A 98 6.67 2.05 -9.80
C TYR A 98 5.31 2.50 -9.30
N HIS A 99 4.38 2.75 -10.21
CA HIS A 99 3.00 3.08 -9.89
C HIS A 99 2.14 1.81 -9.87
N LEU A 100 1.37 1.65 -8.80
CA LEU A 100 0.37 0.60 -8.60
C LEU A 100 -0.98 1.05 -9.14
N ASP A 101 -1.36 0.52 -10.30
CA ASP A 101 -2.73 0.64 -10.81
C ASP A 101 -3.59 -0.47 -10.19
N ARG A 102 -4.21 -0.16 -9.05
CA ARG A 102 -5.09 -1.07 -8.29
C ARG A 102 -6.28 -1.57 -9.12
N LEU A 103 -6.83 -0.72 -10.00
CA LEU A 103 -7.99 -1.08 -10.84
C LEU A 103 -7.63 -2.14 -11.87
N ARG A 104 -6.41 -2.08 -12.41
CA ARG A 104 -5.93 -3.00 -13.44
C ARG A 104 -5.11 -4.16 -12.88
N GLY A 105 -4.72 -4.08 -11.60
CA GLY A 105 -3.80 -5.04 -10.98
C GLY A 105 -2.45 -5.05 -11.68
N THR A 106 -1.95 -3.86 -12.03
CA THR A 106 -0.67 -3.71 -12.76
C THR A 106 0.29 -2.78 -12.03
N LEU A 107 1.57 -3.12 -12.12
CA LEU A 107 2.66 -2.29 -11.62
C LEU A 107 3.44 -1.72 -12.81
N VAL A 108 3.55 -0.40 -12.90
CA VAL A 108 4.12 0.30 -14.06
C VAL A 108 5.34 1.10 -13.64
N HIS A 109 6.48 0.88 -14.28
CA HIS A 109 7.68 1.66 -14.01
C HIS A 109 7.51 3.09 -14.54
N LEU A 110 7.74 4.09 -13.70
CA LEU A 110 7.51 5.50 -14.06
C LEU A 110 8.56 6.06 -15.04
N ASN A 111 9.80 5.55 -14.98
CA ASN A 111 10.91 6.04 -15.79
C ASN A 111 11.32 5.07 -16.91
N GLY A 112 10.46 4.13 -17.31
CA GLY A 112 10.82 3.11 -18.29
C GLY A 112 9.62 2.36 -18.86
N ASN A 113 9.90 1.31 -19.65
CA ASN A 113 8.86 0.55 -20.36
C ASN A 113 8.38 -0.70 -19.62
N TYR A 114 8.91 -0.96 -18.42
CA TYR A 114 8.53 -2.14 -17.65
C TYR A 114 7.10 -2.02 -17.12
N LYS A 115 6.32 -3.08 -17.32
CA LYS A 115 4.97 -3.25 -16.80
C LYS A 115 4.81 -4.67 -16.31
N ALA A 116 4.33 -4.84 -15.09
CA ALA A 116 4.04 -6.15 -14.53
C ALA A 116 2.56 -6.29 -14.18
N LYS A 117 2.08 -7.53 -14.19
CA LYS A 117 0.74 -7.91 -13.74
C LYS A 117 0.85 -8.73 -12.48
N TYR A 118 -0.11 -8.57 -11.59
CA TYR A 118 -0.15 -9.38 -10.38
C TYR A 118 -0.29 -10.86 -10.75
N LEU A 119 0.72 -11.64 -10.39
CA LEU A 119 0.66 -13.09 -10.49
C LEU A 119 -0.17 -13.58 -9.32
N LYS A 120 -1.47 -13.82 -9.54
CA LYS A 120 -2.32 -14.52 -8.56
C LYS A 120 -1.71 -15.90 -8.34
N GLN A 121 -0.85 -16.03 -7.33
CA GLN A 121 -0.24 -17.31 -6.98
C GLN A 121 -1.36 -18.30 -6.68
N SER A 122 -1.46 -19.36 -7.50
CA SER A 122 -2.03 -20.61 -7.02
C SER A 122 -1.12 -21.12 -5.89
N PRO A 123 -1.67 -21.70 -4.81
CA PRO A 123 -0.96 -21.99 -3.55
C PRO A 123 0.04 -23.16 -3.64
N LYS A 124 0.81 -23.28 -4.74
CA LYS A 124 1.77 -24.36 -4.91
C LYS A 124 3.21 -23.85 -4.96
N THR A 125 3.92 -24.21 -3.89
CA THR A 125 5.35 -24.58 -3.90
C THR A 125 6.36 -23.43 -3.80
N TYR A 126 6.58 -22.95 -2.57
CA TYR A 126 7.89 -22.40 -2.16
C TYR A 126 8.44 -23.05 -0.88
N ALA A 127 7.80 -24.12 -0.38
CA ALA A 127 8.19 -24.79 0.86
C ALA A 127 9.10 -26.03 0.69
N LEU A 128 9.63 -26.31 -0.51
CA LEU A 128 10.46 -27.52 -0.69
C LEU A 128 11.59 -27.27 -1.69
N GLY A 129 12.69 -26.66 -1.23
CA GLY A 129 13.80 -26.33 -2.12
C GLY A 129 15.21 -26.39 -1.56
N HIS A 130 15.46 -26.43 -0.24
CA HIS A 130 16.86 -26.44 0.25
C HIS A 130 17.05 -27.21 1.57
N ARG A 131 16.80 -28.54 1.55
CA ARG A 131 17.34 -29.43 2.60
C ARG A 131 17.42 -30.90 2.15
N ALA A 132 18.20 -31.17 1.10
CA ALA A 132 18.63 -32.54 0.78
C ALA A 132 19.98 -32.54 0.05
N ARG A 133 21.03 -32.06 0.71
CA ARG A 133 22.41 -32.50 0.47
C ARG A 133 23.18 -32.45 1.77
N GLY A 134 23.70 -33.62 2.18
CA GLY A 134 24.75 -33.72 3.18
C GLY A 134 24.46 -34.66 4.33
N ARG A 135 24.42 -35.98 4.09
CA ARG A 135 25.46 -36.93 4.51
C ARG A 135 25.15 -38.33 4.03
#